data_AF-A0A4S8KY48-F1
#
_entry.id   AF-A0A4S8KY48-F1
#
_cell.length_a   1.000
_cell.length_b   1.000
_cell.length_c   1.000
_cell.angle_alpha   90.00
_cell.angle_beta   90.00
_cell.angle_gamma   90.00
#
_symmetry.space_group_name_H-M   'P 1'
#
loop_
_entity.id
_entity.type
_entity.pdbx_description
1 polymer ?
#
loop_
_entity_poly.entity_id
_entity_poly.type
_entity_poly.pdbx_seq_one_letter_code
_entity_poly.pdbx_strand_id
1 'polypeptide(L)'
;EWVIEFETDIKKCGEAFQRHVCKDVCDKYKKDGVCRFQFPHEIIQESYFDPDTNSVYMQCLEEDINYHNPVILACTRNNHDLKCILSGKAAKAAMFYITDYITKTDMKTHEMLSLL
;
A
#
# COMPACT_ATOMS: atom_id res chain seq x y z
N GLU A 1 4.68 0.37 31.72
CA GLU A 1 5.06 -1.03 31.45
C GLU A 1 4.46 -1.49 30.11
N TRP A 2 3.14 -1.68 30.00
CA TRP A 2 2.52 -2.16 28.74
C TRP A 2 2.76 -1.30 27.49
N VAL A 3 2.83 0.04 27.63
CA VAL A 3 3.05 0.94 26.47
C VAL A 3 4.40 0.65 25.79
N ILE A 4 5.46 0.49 26.58
CA ILE A 4 6.80 0.21 26.08
C ILE A 4 6.85 -1.16 25.40
N GLU A 5 6.17 -2.15 25.99
CA GLU A 5 6.05 -3.49 25.40
C GLU A 5 5.30 -3.44 24.06
N PHE A 6 4.20 -2.70 24.00
CA PHE A 6 3.41 -2.50 22.79
C PHE A 6 4.24 -1.83 21.70
N GLU A 7 4.89 -0.69 21.98
CA GLU A 7 5.73 0.02 21.02
C GLU A 7 6.88 -0.85 20.50
N THR A 8 7.51 -1.61 21.40
CA THR A 8 8.59 -2.55 21.05
C THR A 8 8.08 -3.67 20.13
N ASP A 9 6.92 -4.24 20.43
CA ASP A 9 6.31 -5.29 19.61
C ASP A 9 5.88 -4.77 18.23
N ILE A 10 5.29 -3.57 18.17
CA ILE A 10 4.93 -2.92 16.91
C ILE A 10 6.16 -2.65 16.05
N LYS A 11 7.26 -2.13 16.63
CA LYS A 11 8.49 -1.93 15.86
C LYS A 11 9.01 -3.25 15.29
N LYS A 12 9.05 -4.32 16.10
CA LYS A 12 9.43 -5.67 15.62
C LYS A 12 8.52 -6.17 14.51
N CYS A 13 7.21 -5.97 14.64
CA CYS A 13 6.25 -6.33 13.60
C CYS A 13 6.42 -5.49 12.33
N GLY A 14 6.69 -4.20 12.46
CA GLY A 14 6.93 -3.29 11.34
C GLY A 14 8.11 -3.76 10.51
N GLU A 15 9.22 -4.06 11.18
CA GLU A 15 10.43 -4.61 10.56
C GLU A 15 10.16 -5.97 9.88
N ALA A 16 9.42 -6.86 10.53
CA ALA A 16 9.19 -8.21 10.02
C ALA A 16 8.18 -8.27 8.86
N PHE A 17 7.13 -7.45 8.91
CA PHE A 17 5.96 -7.59 8.03
C PHE A 17 5.75 -6.42 7.07
N GLN A 18 6.24 -5.22 7.39
CA GLN A 18 5.99 -4.01 6.58
C GLN A 18 7.20 -3.57 5.75
N ARG A 19 8.40 -4.04 6.09
CA ARG A 19 9.61 -3.75 5.30
C ARG A 19 9.56 -4.46 3.95
N HIS A 20 9.67 -3.67 2.90
CA HIS A 20 9.69 -4.13 1.53
C HIS A 20 11.10 -4.60 1.16
N VAL A 21 11.17 -5.79 0.57
CA VAL A 21 12.36 -6.27 -0.13
C VAL A 21 11.90 -6.70 -1.51
N CYS A 22 12.48 -6.11 -2.55
CA CYS A 22 12.17 -6.47 -3.93
C CYS A 22 12.40 -7.98 -4.14
N LYS A 23 11.39 -8.62 -4.73
CA LYS A 23 11.38 -10.02 -5.15
C LYS A 23 10.87 -10.09 -6.59
N ASP A 24 10.94 -11.24 -7.24
CA ASP A 24 10.52 -11.43 -8.65
C ASP A 24 9.10 -10.90 -8.95
N VAL A 25 8.19 -10.95 -7.98
CA VAL A 25 6.82 -10.39 -8.10
C VAL A 25 6.79 -8.88 -8.35
N CYS A 26 7.86 -8.16 -7.98
CA CYS A 26 8.04 -6.72 -8.14
C CYS A 26 8.45 -6.35 -9.57
N ASP A 27 8.98 -7.32 -10.32
CA ASP A 27 9.29 -7.16 -11.74
C ASP A 27 8.11 -7.52 -12.64
N LYS A 28 7.05 -8.11 -12.07
CA LYS A 28 5.83 -8.41 -12.82
C LYS A 28 5.15 -7.11 -13.25
N TYR A 29 5.01 -6.91 -14.56
CA TYR A 29 4.48 -5.67 -15.17
C TYR A 29 5.32 -4.41 -14.87
N LYS A 30 6.63 -4.58 -14.61
CA LYS A 30 7.53 -3.46 -14.41
C LYS A 30 7.45 -2.52 -15.60
N LYS A 31 7.15 -1.25 -15.32
CA LYS A 31 7.36 -0.17 -16.28
C LYS A 31 8.64 0.54 -15.88
N ASP A 32 9.54 0.70 -16.84
CA ASP A 32 10.69 1.61 -16.74
C ASP A 32 11.62 1.33 -15.55
N GLY A 33 11.77 0.06 -15.14
CA GLY A 33 12.72 -0.33 -14.09
C GLY A 33 12.28 0.00 -12.66
N VAL A 34 11.09 0.56 -12.45
CA VAL A 34 10.54 0.90 -11.12
C VAL A 34 9.83 -0.30 -10.49
N CYS A 35 9.98 -0.50 -9.17
CA CYS A 35 9.27 -1.57 -8.47
C CYS A 35 7.75 -1.47 -8.72
N ARG A 36 7.10 -2.59 -9.05
CA ARG A 36 5.64 -2.66 -9.27
C ARG A 36 4.83 -2.03 -8.12
N PHE A 37 5.33 -2.14 -6.89
CA PHE A 37 4.69 -1.60 -5.69
C PHE A 37 5.10 -0.16 -5.34
N GLN A 38 5.79 0.54 -6.27
CA GLN A 38 6.19 1.94 -6.12
C GLN A 38 7.16 2.20 -4.95
N PHE A 39 8.10 1.27 -4.77
CA PHE A 39 9.27 1.46 -3.92
C PHE A 39 10.48 1.94 -4.75
N PRO A 40 11.37 2.77 -4.17
CA PRO A 40 11.27 3.39 -2.85
C PRO A 40 10.17 4.47 -2.78
N HIS A 41 9.56 4.65 -1.61
CA HIS A 41 8.67 5.77 -1.33
C HIS A 41 9.46 7.08 -1.20
N GLU A 42 8.81 8.19 -1.55
CA GLU A 42 9.39 9.51 -1.31
C GLU A 42 9.48 9.79 0.20
N ILE A 43 10.64 10.27 0.64
CA ILE A 43 10.86 10.67 2.03
C ILE A 43 10.21 12.03 2.27
N ILE A 44 9.27 12.06 3.21
CA ILE A 44 8.51 13.26 3.60
C ILE A 44 8.80 13.51 5.07
N GLN A 45 9.58 14.56 5.35
CA GLN A 45 10.05 14.86 6.71
C GLN A 45 8.92 15.23 7.67
N GLU A 46 7.89 15.93 7.18
CA GLU A 46 6.72 16.33 7.95
C GLU A 46 5.49 16.29 7.06
N SER A 47 4.34 15.88 7.62
CA SER A 47 3.07 15.86 6.89
C SER A 47 2.67 17.27 6.46
N TYR A 48 2.18 17.43 5.22
CA TYR A 48 1.74 18.72 4.69
C TYR A 48 0.55 18.58 3.75
N PHE A 49 -0.14 19.69 3.52
CA PHE A 49 -1.19 19.79 2.51
C PHE A 49 -0.69 20.56 1.30
N ASP A 50 -0.88 19.98 0.12
CA ASP A 50 -0.57 20.60 -1.16
C ASP A 50 -1.84 21.23 -1.76
N PRO A 51 -1.94 22.57 -1.82
CA PRO A 51 -3.11 23.26 -2.34
C PRO A 51 -3.28 23.13 -3.86
N ASP A 52 -2.20 22.91 -4.63
CA ASP A 52 -2.27 22.83 -6.08
C ASP A 52 -2.89 21.50 -6.53
N THR A 53 -2.56 20.41 -5.83
CA THR A 53 -3.12 19.09 -6.10
C THR A 53 -4.32 18.75 -5.21
N ASN A 54 -4.60 19.57 -4.20
CA ASN A 54 -5.59 19.31 -3.16
C ASN A 54 -5.37 17.94 -2.48
N SER A 55 -4.11 17.66 -2.13
CA SER A 55 -3.66 16.37 -1.58
C SER A 55 -3.02 16.55 -0.20
N VAL A 56 -3.25 15.58 0.67
CA VAL A 56 -2.55 15.49 1.96
C VAL A 56 -1.42 14.47 1.82
N TYR A 57 -0.20 14.92 2.12
CA TYR A 57 0.98 14.09 2.17
C TYR A 57 1.31 13.78 3.63
N MET A 58 1.48 12.50 3.94
CA MET A 58 1.82 12.04 5.28
C MET A 58 3.34 11.90 5.41
N GLN A 59 3.86 12.16 6.60
CA GLN A 59 5.26 11.91 6.94
C GLN A 59 5.65 10.46 6.57
N CYS A 60 6.80 10.32 5.91
CA CYS A 60 7.41 9.06 5.51
C CYS A 60 8.92 9.19 5.74
N LEU A 61 9.43 8.52 6.79
CA LEU A 61 10.84 8.63 7.20
C LEU A 61 11.70 7.45 6.74
N GLU A 62 11.07 6.38 6.26
CA GLU A 62 11.74 5.19 5.72
C GLU A 62 11.10 4.85 4.37
N GLU A 63 11.92 4.80 3.33
CA GLU A 63 11.45 4.69 1.95
C GLU A 63 10.95 3.28 1.59
N ASP A 64 11.34 2.27 2.35
CA ASP A 64 11.09 0.85 2.10
C ASP A 64 10.10 0.25 3.10
N ILE A 65 9.32 1.06 3.81
CA ILE A 65 8.27 0.58 4.72
C ILE A 65 6.89 0.97 4.20
N ASN A 66 5.93 0.03 4.28
CA ASN A 66 4.53 0.36 4.01
C ASN A 66 3.98 1.37 5.02
N TYR A 67 3.02 2.16 4.56
CA TYR A 67 2.16 2.93 5.45
C TYR A 67 1.27 1.96 6.22
N HIS A 68 1.45 1.86 7.54
CA HIS A 68 0.76 0.87 8.36
C HIS A 68 0.17 1.52 9.61
N ASN A 69 -0.82 0.86 10.21
CA ASN A 69 -1.41 1.31 11.47
C ASN A 69 -0.94 0.39 12.60
N PRO A 70 -0.37 0.94 13.69
CA PRO A 70 0.11 0.14 14.83
C PRO A 70 -0.93 -0.81 15.40
N VAL A 71 -2.20 -0.38 15.52
CA VAL A 71 -3.26 -1.20 16.09
C VAL A 71 -3.62 -2.35 15.17
N ILE A 72 -3.76 -2.09 13.87
CA ILE A 72 -3.98 -3.16 12.88
C ILE A 72 -2.81 -4.13 12.91
N LEU A 73 -1.58 -3.63 12.96
CA LEU A 73 -0.38 -4.45 12.98
C LEU A 73 -0.29 -5.37 14.21
N ALA A 74 -0.62 -4.85 15.40
CA ALA A 74 -0.72 -5.66 16.62
C ALA A 74 -1.75 -6.78 16.49
N CYS A 75 -2.92 -6.45 15.93
CA CYS A 75 -4.03 -7.38 15.80
C CYS A 75 -3.79 -8.47 14.74
N THR A 76 -3.26 -8.10 13.58
CA THR A 76 -3.19 -9.00 12.41
C THR A 76 -1.82 -9.61 12.19
N ARG A 77 -0.75 -8.96 12.66
CA ARG A 77 0.66 -9.37 12.50
C ARG A 77 1.00 -9.79 11.06
N ASN A 78 0.48 -9.05 10.08
CA ASN A 78 0.70 -9.31 8.66
C ASN A 78 0.89 -8.01 7.87
N ASN A 79 1.37 -8.15 6.64
CA ASN A 79 1.58 -7.04 5.73
C ASN A 79 0.24 -6.35 5.42
N HIS A 80 0.19 -5.03 5.58
CA HIS A 80 -0.93 -4.20 5.15
C HIS A 80 -0.40 -2.82 4.75
N ASP A 81 -1.06 -2.22 3.76
CA ASP A 81 -0.70 -0.92 3.23
C ASP A 81 -1.92 0.00 3.28
N LEU A 82 -1.77 1.15 3.94
CA LEU A 82 -2.82 2.13 4.15
C LEU A 82 -2.50 3.39 3.35
N LYS A 83 -3.36 3.72 2.40
CA LYS A 83 -3.25 4.95 1.61
C LYS A 83 -4.34 5.93 2.04
N CYS A 84 -3.93 7.17 2.26
CA CYS A 84 -4.86 8.26 2.52
C CYS A 84 -5.42 8.77 1.18
N ILE A 85 -6.72 8.59 0.95
CA ILE A 85 -7.38 8.91 -0.32
C ILE A 85 -8.50 9.91 -0.04
N LEU A 86 -8.12 11.15 0.30
CA LEU A 86 -9.09 12.15 0.79
C LEU A 86 -9.65 13.08 -0.30
N SER A 87 -8.94 13.34 -1.39
CA SER A 87 -9.47 14.20 -2.47
C SER A 87 -8.64 14.15 -3.77
N GLY A 88 -9.23 14.69 -4.84
CA GLY A 88 -8.53 14.96 -6.10
C GLY A 88 -8.40 13.75 -7.03
N LYS A 89 -7.30 13.74 -7.78
CA LYS A 89 -7.02 12.74 -8.82
C LYS A 89 -6.83 11.33 -8.24
N ALA A 90 -6.23 11.23 -7.06
CA ALA A 90 -6.01 9.95 -6.37
C ALA A 90 -7.33 9.27 -5.98
N ALA A 91 -8.29 10.03 -5.43
CA ALA A 91 -9.62 9.52 -5.11
C ALA A 91 -10.36 9.00 -6.34
N LYS A 92 -10.33 9.76 -7.44
CA LYS A 92 -10.91 9.31 -8.71
C LYS A 92 -10.27 8.03 -9.22
N ALA A 93 -8.94 7.97 -9.25
CA ALA A 93 -8.21 6.78 -9.69
C ALA A 93 -8.52 5.55 -8.82
N ALA A 94 -8.56 5.72 -7.49
CA ALA A 94 -8.91 4.66 -6.56
C ALA A 94 -10.34 4.16 -6.77
N MET A 95 -11.32 5.05 -6.96
CA MET A 95 -12.70 4.66 -7.27
C MET A 95 -12.78 3.81 -8.54
N PHE A 96 -12.10 4.21 -9.62
CA PHE A 96 -12.06 3.40 -10.85
C PHE A 96 -11.38 2.05 -10.62
N TYR A 97 -10.25 2.03 -9.93
CA TYR A 97 -9.54 0.80 -9.62
C TYR A 97 -10.39 -0.18 -8.80
N ILE A 98 -11.03 0.30 -7.73
CA ILE A 98 -11.92 -0.50 -6.88
C ILE A 98 -13.11 -1.00 -7.70
N THR A 99 -13.73 -0.13 -8.51
CA THR A 99 -14.87 -0.51 -9.36
C THR A 99 -14.45 -1.57 -10.38
N ASP A 100 -13.35 -1.39 -11.10
CA ASP A 100 -12.83 -2.37 -12.07
C ASP A 100 -12.53 -3.71 -11.39
N TYR A 101 -11.99 -3.69 -10.18
CA TYR A 101 -11.70 -4.90 -9.42
C TYR A 101 -12.96 -5.64 -8.96
N ILE A 102 -13.95 -4.91 -8.41
CA ILE A 102 -15.23 -5.48 -7.95
C ILE A 102 -16.07 -5.98 -9.13
N THR A 103 -16.07 -5.26 -10.24
CA THR A 103 -16.87 -5.58 -11.43
C THR A 103 -16.18 -6.57 -12.37
N LYS A 104 -14.93 -6.96 -12.07
CA LYS A 104 -14.17 -7.94 -12.83
C LYS A 104 -14.97 -9.25 -12.91
N THR A 105 -15.39 -9.61 -14.12
CA THR A 105 -16.13 -10.86 -14.34
C THR A 105 -15.25 -12.03 -13.89
N ASP A 106 -15.75 -12.85 -12.97
CA ASP A 106 -14.99 -13.97 -12.37
C ASP A 106 -14.57 -15.03 -13.39
N MET A 107 -15.22 -15.10 -14.55
CA MET A 107 -14.97 -16.09 -15.58
C MET A 107 -14.62 -15.43 -16.90
N LYS A 108 -13.41 -15.67 -17.39
CA LYS A 108 -12.98 -15.22 -18.71
C LYS A 108 -13.67 -16.08 -19.78
N THR A 109 -13.92 -15.51 -20.96
CA THR A 109 -14.61 -16.21 -22.05
C THR A 109 -13.98 -17.55 -22.41
N HIS A 110 -12.66 -17.71 -22.31
CA HIS A 110 -12.00 -18.99 -22.58
C HIS A 110 -12.25 -20.06 -21.50
N GLU A 111 -12.43 -19.65 -20.24
CA GLU A 111 -12.81 -20.56 -19.14
C GLU A 111 -14.25 -21.02 -19.34
N MET A 112 -15.14 -20.12 -19.76
CA MET A 112 -16.52 -20.44 -20.10
C MET A 112 -16.61 -21.39 -21.32
N LEU A 113 -15.76 -21.18 -22.33
CA LEU A 113 -15.69 -22.04 -23.52
C LEU A 113 -15.12 -23.43 -23.20
N SER A 114 -14.28 -23.57 -22.19
CA SER A 114 -13.74 -24.86 -21.75
C SER A 114 -14.75 -25.75 -21.01
N LEU A 115 -15.88 -25.18 -20.60
CA LEU A 115 -17.01 -25.87 -19.97
C LEU A 115 -18.08 -26.30 -20.99
N LEU A 116 -17.95 -25.89 -22.25
CA LEU A 116 -18.79 -26.32 -23.39
C LEU A 116 -18.13 -27.49 -24.12
#